data_AF-A0A3L8PRE8-F1
#
_entry.id   AF-A0A3L8PRE8-F1
#
_cell.length_a   1.000
_cell.length_b   1.000
_cell.length_c   1.000
_cell.angle_alpha   90.00
_cell.angle_beta   90.00
_cell.angle_gamma   90.00
#
_symmetry.space_group_name_H-M   'P 1'
#
loop_
_entity.id
_entity.type
_entity.pdbx_description
1 polymer ?
#
loop_
_entity_poly.entity_id
_entity_poly.type
_entity_poly.pdbx_seq_one_letter_code
_entity_poly.pdbx_strand_id
1 'polypeptide(L)'
;MIKSTLFTLLLLFSTDAFSMIRAFQNSDCSGSSIPFASAGMAEMAHPGRFKSYLRDGRCFLEFPKSSSATAQVGIKVTYYFTNGSSVTKFGGSRSWRNNNPGNISHSDFTLRHGAIGHDGRFAIFRNPLDGFNAIKRLLNGGSYRNLSIADAIARYSPAHENPTSAYVRFVSNDLGLPSHTILNTFSSRQMHQMANAIVKFEKFEQGAVK
;
A
#
# COMPACT_ATOMS: atom_id res chain seq x y z
N MET A 1 -16.31 -48.07 -14.72
CA MET A 1 -15.00 -47.96 -14.05
C MET A 1 -14.02 -47.30 -15.01
N ILE A 2 -13.74 -46.00 -14.86
CA ILE A 2 -12.82 -45.25 -15.72
C ILE A 2 -11.68 -44.72 -14.85
N LYS A 3 -10.45 -44.96 -15.31
CA LYS A 3 -9.17 -44.70 -14.68
C LYS A 3 -8.76 -43.22 -14.77
N SER A 4 -8.20 -42.71 -13.66
CA SER A 4 -6.98 -41.87 -13.55
C SER A 4 -6.70 -40.78 -14.60
N THR A 5 -6.59 -39.52 -14.13
CA THR A 5 -5.37 -38.69 -14.31
C THR A 5 -5.22 -37.70 -13.15
N LEU A 6 -4.19 -37.91 -12.31
CA LEU A 6 -3.68 -36.93 -11.35
C LEU A 6 -2.87 -35.86 -12.12
N PHE A 7 -3.12 -34.57 -11.86
CA PHE A 7 -2.19 -33.49 -12.19
C PHE A 7 -1.77 -32.80 -10.90
N THR A 8 -0.60 -33.20 -10.39
CA THR A 8 0.08 -32.54 -9.28
C THR A 8 0.85 -31.35 -9.84
N LEU A 9 0.37 -30.12 -9.58
CA LEU A 9 1.16 -28.91 -9.85
C LEU A 9 1.77 -28.42 -8.54
N LEU A 10 3.08 -28.70 -8.41
CA LEU A 10 3.95 -28.23 -7.35
C LEU A 10 4.14 -26.70 -7.50
N LEU A 11 3.45 -25.91 -6.69
CA LEU A 11 3.74 -24.48 -6.56
C LEU A 11 4.93 -24.30 -5.61
N LEU A 12 6.12 -24.09 -6.18
CA LEU A 12 7.27 -23.59 -5.45
C LEU A 12 7.03 -22.13 -5.04
N PHE A 13 7.21 -21.86 -3.76
CA PHE A 13 7.07 -20.56 -3.14
C PHE A 13 8.04 -19.53 -3.75
N SER A 14 7.50 -18.50 -4.37
CA SER A 14 8.16 -17.20 -4.52
C SER A 14 7.09 -16.12 -4.28
N THR A 15 7.08 -15.55 -3.08
CA THR A 15 6.20 -14.46 -2.69
C THR A 15 6.74 -13.14 -3.22
N ASP A 16 6.66 -12.92 -4.52
CA ASP A 16 6.81 -11.59 -5.13
C ASP A 16 5.40 -11.10 -5.52
N ALA A 17 4.76 -10.36 -4.62
CA ALA A 17 3.38 -9.89 -4.73
C ALA A 17 3.13 -8.82 -5.82
N PHE A 18 4.01 -8.68 -6.82
CA PHE A 18 3.92 -7.60 -7.83
C PHE A 18 4.13 -8.02 -9.29
N SER A 19 4.24 -9.32 -9.59
CA SER A 19 4.23 -9.83 -10.97
C SER A 19 3.06 -10.77 -11.20
N MET A 20 1.84 -10.23 -11.40
CA MET A 20 0.72 -10.97 -11.99
C MET A 20 -0.31 -9.97 -12.58
N ILE A 21 -0.05 -9.50 -13.80
CA ILE A 21 -1.10 -9.00 -14.70
C ILE A 21 -1.14 -9.95 -15.90
N ARG A 22 -1.97 -11.00 -15.81
CA ARG A 22 -2.49 -11.71 -16.99
C ARG A 22 -3.94 -12.18 -16.77
N ALA A 23 -4.76 -11.72 -17.71
CA ALA A 23 -5.98 -12.34 -18.25
C ALA A 23 -7.22 -12.50 -17.34
N PHE A 24 -8.19 -11.61 -17.53
CA PHE A 24 -9.60 -12.01 -17.62
C PHE A 24 -10.15 -11.52 -18.96
N GLN A 25 -10.08 -12.40 -19.98
CA GLN A 25 -10.93 -12.32 -21.16
C GLN A 25 -12.09 -13.28 -20.89
N ASN A 26 -13.31 -12.75 -20.78
CA ASN A 26 -14.54 -13.28 -21.42
C ASN A 26 -15.81 -12.58 -20.88
N SER A 27 -16.48 -11.93 -21.84
CA SER A 27 -17.90 -11.60 -22.05
C SER A 27 -18.91 -11.25 -20.95
N ASP A 28 -18.66 -11.41 -19.65
CA ASP A 28 -19.62 -10.96 -18.62
C ASP A 28 -18.92 -10.34 -17.40
N CYS A 29 -18.77 -9.00 -17.40
CA CYS A 29 -18.35 -8.27 -16.19
C CYS A 29 -19.47 -8.13 -15.15
N SER A 30 -20.65 -8.71 -15.40
CA SER A 30 -21.89 -8.55 -14.60
C SER A 30 -22.21 -9.73 -13.69
N GLY A 31 -21.43 -10.82 -13.68
CA GLY A 31 -21.81 -12.03 -12.93
C GLY A 31 -20.69 -12.90 -12.37
N SER A 32 -19.42 -12.55 -12.61
CA SER A 32 -18.30 -13.41 -12.23
C SER A 32 -17.61 -12.86 -10.98
N SER A 33 -17.59 -13.64 -9.90
CA SER A 33 -16.59 -13.51 -8.84
C SER A 33 -15.20 -13.54 -9.48
N ILE A 34 -14.64 -12.35 -9.75
CA ILE A 34 -13.27 -12.19 -10.24
C ILE A 34 -12.39 -12.88 -9.20
N PRO A 35 -11.56 -13.88 -9.55
CA PRO A 35 -10.73 -14.53 -8.56
C PRO A 35 -9.70 -13.51 -8.06
N PHE A 36 -9.90 -13.15 -6.80
CA PHE A 36 -9.23 -12.19 -5.90
C PHE A 36 -7.69 -12.32 -5.78
N ALA A 37 -7.02 -13.12 -6.62
CA ALA A 37 -5.66 -13.60 -6.36
C ALA A 37 -4.52 -12.67 -6.85
N SER A 38 -4.80 -11.63 -7.64
CA SER A 38 -3.75 -10.69 -8.13
C SER A 38 -3.86 -9.27 -7.56
N ALA A 39 -4.83 -9.01 -6.68
CA ALA A 39 -5.19 -7.67 -6.24
C ALA A 39 -4.89 -7.39 -4.76
N GLY A 40 -3.85 -8.02 -4.20
CA GLY A 40 -3.51 -7.96 -2.77
C GLY A 40 -3.33 -6.56 -2.17
N MET A 41 -3.20 -5.52 -3.00
CA MET A 41 -3.26 -4.12 -2.56
C MET A 41 -4.43 -3.34 -3.18
N ALA A 42 -4.83 -3.62 -4.42
CA ALA A 42 -5.81 -2.81 -5.16
C ALA A 42 -7.27 -3.06 -4.75
N GLU A 43 -7.60 -4.30 -4.37
CA GLU A 43 -8.95 -4.70 -3.94
C GLU A 43 -9.14 -4.45 -2.44
N MET A 44 -8.06 -4.54 -1.65
CA MET A 44 -8.04 -4.21 -0.22
C MET A 44 -8.06 -2.68 0.06
N ALA A 45 -7.92 -1.87 -0.98
CA ALA A 45 -7.64 -0.43 -0.93
C ALA A 45 -8.84 0.49 -1.10
N HIS A 46 -9.92 0.03 -1.72
CA HIS A 46 -11.05 0.88 -2.06
C HIS A 46 -12.26 0.52 -1.22
N PRO A 47 -12.66 1.40 -0.29
CA PRO A 47 -13.76 1.08 0.61
C PRO A 47 -15.13 1.00 -0.11
N GLY A 48 -15.26 1.45 -1.36
CA GLY A 48 -16.56 1.67 -2.03
C GLY A 48 -17.00 0.56 -2.98
N ARG A 49 -18.31 0.54 -3.29
CA ARG A 49 -18.85 -0.22 -4.43
C ARG A 49 -18.14 0.24 -5.71
N PHE A 50 -17.49 -0.69 -6.39
CA PHE A 50 -16.89 -0.46 -7.70
C PHE A 50 -17.96 -0.61 -8.80
N LYS A 51 -17.76 0.08 -9.92
CA LYS A 51 -18.47 -0.23 -11.17
C LYS A 51 -17.55 -1.10 -12.02
N SER A 52 -18.03 -2.25 -12.47
CA SER A 52 -17.36 -3.02 -13.53
C SER A 52 -17.88 -2.57 -14.89
N TYR A 53 -16.99 -2.48 -15.89
CA TYR A 53 -17.39 -2.18 -17.27
C TYR A 53 -16.45 -2.85 -18.28
N LEU A 54 -16.98 -3.18 -19.46
CA LEU A 54 -16.20 -3.69 -20.60
C LEU A 54 -15.70 -2.51 -21.45
N ARG A 55 -14.43 -2.54 -21.83
CA ARG A 55 -13.86 -1.67 -22.87
C ARG A 55 -12.80 -2.45 -23.65
N ASP A 56 -12.86 -2.42 -24.98
CA ASP A 56 -11.89 -3.11 -25.87
C ASP A 56 -11.64 -4.59 -25.51
N GLY A 57 -12.70 -5.31 -25.13
CA GLY A 57 -12.62 -6.74 -24.74
C GLY A 57 -11.97 -7.01 -23.39
N ARG A 58 -11.79 -5.99 -22.53
CA ARG A 58 -11.23 -6.11 -21.18
C ARG A 58 -12.22 -5.59 -20.13
N CYS A 59 -12.34 -6.28 -18.99
CA CYS A 59 -13.06 -5.76 -17.83
C CYS A 59 -12.21 -4.72 -17.09
N PHE A 60 -12.83 -3.62 -16.74
CA PHE A 60 -12.26 -2.56 -15.92
C PHE A 60 -13.09 -2.40 -14.65
N LEU A 61 -12.43 -2.02 -13.56
CA LEU A 61 -13.07 -1.64 -12.30
C LEU A 61 -12.87 -0.13 -12.11
N GLU A 62 -13.96 0.61 -12.01
CA GLU A 62 -13.97 2.00 -11.60
C GLU A 62 -14.30 2.09 -10.13
N PHE A 63 -13.36 2.62 -9.35
CA PHE A 63 -13.58 2.92 -7.95
C PHE A 63 -14.00 4.38 -7.78
N PRO A 64 -15.02 4.68 -6.96
CA PRO A 64 -15.37 6.07 -6.68
C PRO A 64 -14.18 6.77 -6.03
N LYS A 65 -13.88 7.99 -6.49
CA LYS A 65 -12.82 8.81 -5.93
C LYS A 65 -13.26 9.31 -4.56
N SER A 66 -12.49 9.02 -3.51
CA SER A 66 -12.73 9.66 -2.21
C SER A 66 -12.34 11.14 -2.32
N SER A 67 -13.25 12.04 -1.95
CA SER A 67 -13.05 13.48 -1.93
C SER A 67 -12.41 13.95 -0.63
N SER A 68 -12.75 13.32 0.49
CA SER A 68 -12.24 13.64 1.83
C SER A 68 -12.30 12.44 2.77
N ALA A 69 -11.64 12.54 3.91
CA ALA A 69 -11.79 11.58 5.00
C ALA A 69 -11.77 12.28 6.36
N THR A 70 -12.51 11.72 7.32
CA THR A 70 -12.53 12.19 8.72
C THR A 70 -12.21 11.05 9.66
N ALA A 71 -11.30 11.29 10.61
CA ALA A 71 -10.95 10.33 11.64
C ALA A 71 -11.64 10.63 12.98
N GLN A 72 -12.11 9.59 13.65
CA GLN A 72 -12.13 9.59 15.10
C GLN A 72 -10.77 9.07 15.54
N VAL A 73 -9.95 9.94 16.12
CA VAL A 73 -8.51 9.73 16.22
C VAL A 73 -8.16 8.36 16.81
N GLY A 74 -7.39 7.57 16.07
CA GLY A 74 -6.93 6.24 16.46
C GLY A 74 -7.99 5.15 16.50
N ILE A 75 -9.26 5.46 16.22
CA ILE A 75 -10.39 4.53 16.38
C ILE A 75 -10.96 4.11 15.02
N LYS A 76 -11.35 5.07 14.19
CA LYS A 76 -11.97 4.81 12.87
C LYS A 76 -11.73 5.94 11.89
N VAL A 77 -11.81 5.64 10.60
CA VAL A 77 -11.74 6.63 9.51
C VAL A 77 -12.92 6.44 8.58
N THR A 78 -13.68 7.52 8.36
CA THR A 78 -14.77 7.56 7.37
C THR A 78 -14.31 8.28 6.13
N TYR A 79 -14.40 7.60 4.98
CA TYR A 79 -14.10 8.12 3.65
C TYR A 79 -15.40 8.59 2.99
N TYR A 80 -15.38 9.80 2.45
CA TYR A 80 -16.49 10.37 1.69
C TYR A 80 -16.13 10.37 0.22
N PHE A 81 -17.06 9.90 -0.61
CA PHE A 81 -16.85 9.74 -2.06
C PHE A 81 -17.58 10.83 -2.84
N THR A 82 -17.08 11.14 -4.04
CA THR A 82 -17.68 12.15 -4.93
C THR A 82 -19.09 11.81 -5.39
N ASN A 83 -19.51 10.55 -5.28
CA ASN A 83 -20.87 10.09 -5.58
C ASN A 83 -21.82 10.20 -4.38
N GLY A 84 -21.40 10.82 -3.27
CA GLY A 84 -22.17 10.97 -2.04
C GLY A 84 -22.18 9.74 -1.11
N SER A 85 -21.61 8.61 -1.52
CA SER A 85 -21.46 7.45 -0.63
C SER A 85 -20.36 7.69 0.41
N SER A 86 -20.38 6.92 1.50
CA SER A 86 -19.32 6.93 2.49
C SER A 86 -19.08 5.53 3.02
N VAL A 87 -17.86 5.29 3.50
CA VAL A 87 -17.45 4.01 4.08
C VAL A 87 -16.52 4.27 5.26
N THR A 88 -16.68 3.49 6.31
CA THR A 88 -15.93 3.60 7.55
C THR A 88 -15.04 2.38 7.78
N LYS A 89 -13.74 2.61 7.96
CA LYS A 89 -12.75 1.62 8.40
C LYS A 89 -12.58 1.70 9.92
N PHE A 90 -12.66 0.57 10.62
CA PHE A 90 -12.46 0.48 12.07
C PHE A 90 -11.78 -0.84 12.47
N GLY A 91 -11.19 -0.87 13.66
CA GLY A 91 -10.28 -1.97 14.05
C GLY A 91 -9.01 -2.00 13.20
N GLY A 92 -8.27 -3.11 13.26
CA GLY A 92 -6.99 -3.29 12.55
C GLY A 92 -5.94 -2.23 12.90
N SER A 93 -4.91 -2.15 12.06
CA SER A 93 -3.85 -1.15 12.17
C SER A 93 -4.32 0.25 11.75
N ARG A 94 -3.68 1.28 12.32
CA ARG A 94 -3.92 2.68 11.92
C ARG A 94 -3.50 2.93 10.48
N SER A 95 -2.37 2.38 10.04
CA SER A 95 -1.87 2.47 8.67
C SER A 95 -2.89 1.94 7.65
N TRP A 96 -3.59 0.85 7.97
CA TRP A 96 -4.69 0.31 7.16
C TRP A 96 -5.90 1.23 7.09
N ARG A 97 -6.36 1.75 8.25
CA ARG A 97 -7.50 2.68 8.29
C ARG A 97 -7.21 3.97 7.53
N ASN A 98 -5.97 4.44 7.58
CA ASN A 98 -5.54 5.70 6.98
C ASN A 98 -5.11 5.59 5.53
N ASN A 99 -5.09 4.37 4.96
CA ASN A 99 -4.48 4.12 3.65
C ASN A 99 -3.03 4.65 3.58
N ASN A 100 -2.32 4.60 4.71
CA ASN A 100 -1.00 5.18 4.90
C ASN A 100 -0.05 4.07 5.35
N PRO A 101 0.39 3.20 4.42
CA PRO A 101 1.13 2.00 4.78
C PRO A 101 2.53 2.28 5.34
N GLY A 102 3.04 3.51 5.19
CA GLY A 102 4.30 3.94 5.81
C GLY A 102 4.13 4.78 7.08
N ASN A 103 2.90 4.96 7.58
CA ASN A 103 2.64 5.84 8.73
C ASN A 103 3.29 7.24 8.59
N ILE A 104 3.25 7.82 7.39
CA ILE A 104 3.82 9.15 7.14
C ILE A 104 3.00 10.21 7.90
N SER A 105 3.69 11.09 8.63
CA SER A 105 3.04 12.17 9.37
C SER A 105 2.36 13.18 8.44
N HIS A 106 1.20 13.67 8.85
CA HIS A 106 0.46 14.70 8.15
C HIS A 106 1.25 16.01 8.12
N SER A 107 1.44 16.56 6.93
CA SER A 107 2.21 17.77 6.67
C SER A 107 1.85 18.36 5.31
N ASP A 108 2.38 19.54 4.99
CA ASP A 108 2.28 20.13 3.65
C ASP A 108 2.83 19.19 2.56
N PHE A 109 3.84 18.38 2.89
CA PHE A 109 4.35 17.37 1.98
C PHE A 109 3.26 16.34 1.65
N THR A 110 2.59 15.76 2.64
CA THR A 110 1.57 14.74 2.37
C THR A 110 0.35 15.32 1.68
N LEU A 111 -0.04 16.56 1.99
CA LEU A 111 -1.13 17.27 1.31
C LEU A 111 -0.85 17.43 -0.19
N ARG A 112 0.35 17.92 -0.56
CA ARG A 112 0.78 18.02 -1.96
C ARG A 112 0.90 16.68 -2.68
N HIS A 113 0.94 15.57 -1.92
CA HIS A 113 1.09 14.23 -2.45
C HIS A 113 -0.16 13.34 -2.28
N GLY A 114 -1.33 13.95 -2.06
CA GLY A 114 -2.61 13.26 -2.16
C GLY A 114 -3.22 12.81 -0.83
N ALA A 115 -2.75 13.34 0.30
CA ALA A 115 -3.48 13.23 1.56
C ALA A 115 -4.80 14.01 1.47
N ILE A 116 -5.86 13.43 2.02
CA ILE A 116 -7.24 13.94 1.99
C ILE A 116 -7.82 14.18 3.41
N GLY A 117 -6.96 14.04 4.42
CA GLY A 117 -7.30 14.18 5.83
C GLY A 117 -6.15 13.73 6.73
N HIS A 118 -6.41 13.65 8.03
CA HIS A 118 -5.45 13.18 9.01
C HIS A 118 -6.13 12.43 10.16
N ASP A 119 -5.38 11.53 10.78
CA ASP A 119 -5.73 10.80 12.01
C ASP A 119 -4.68 11.14 13.07
N GLY A 120 -4.96 12.16 13.88
CA GLY A 120 -3.98 12.75 14.79
C GLY A 120 -2.76 13.24 14.01
N ARG A 121 -1.60 12.66 14.28
CA ARG A 121 -0.33 13.00 13.61
C ARG A 121 -0.18 12.47 12.20
N PHE A 122 -0.97 11.47 11.79
CA PHE A 122 -0.73 10.71 10.55
C PHE A 122 -1.61 11.18 9.41
N ALA A 123 -1.07 11.19 8.19
CA ALA A 123 -1.85 11.51 7.00
C ALA A 123 -2.84 10.38 6.67
N ILE A 124 -3.98 10.76 6.10
CA ILE A 124 -4.93 9.83 5.47
C ILE A 124 -4.86 10.04 3.96
N PHE A 125 -4.60 8.97 3.21
CA PHE A 125 -4.59 9.01 1.75
C PHE A 125 -5.89 8.44 1.18
N ARG A 126 -6.20 8.81 -0.07
CA ARG A 126 -7.35 8.26 -0.79
C ARG A 126 -7.31 6.74 -0.92
N ASN A 127 -6.13 6.18 -1.18
CA ASN A 127 -5.90 4.74 -1.24
C ASN A 127 -4.45 4.40 -0.82
N PRO A 128 -4.17 3.15 -0.43
CA PRO A 128 -2.84 2.70 -0.01
C PRO A 128 -1.75 2.89 -1.07
N LEU A 129 -2.09 2.87 -2.36
CA LEU A 129 -1.12 3.11 -3.44
C LEU A 129 -0.64 4.58 -3.44
N ASP A 130 -1.53 5.53 -3.18
CA ASP A 130 -1.16 6.94 -3.01
C ASP A 130 -0.23 7.10 -1.80
N GLY A 131 -0.55 6.45 -0.67
CA GLY A 131 0.32 6.43 0.52
C GLY A 131 1.68 5.77 0.26
N PHE A 132 1.71 4.64 -0.45
CA PHE A 132 2.95 3.97 -0.86
C PHE A 132 3.81 4.86 -1.78
N ASN A 133 3.18 5.51 -2.76
CA ASN A 133 3.87 6.46 -3.64
C ASN A 133 4.39 7.66 -2.87
N ALA A 134 3.71 8.12 -1.82
CA ALA A 134 4.18 9.18 -0.94
C ALA A 134 5.48 8.79 -0.21
N ILE A 135 5.66 7.51 0.19
CA ILE A 135 6.93 7.02 0.76
C ILE A 135 8.08 7.22 -0.23
N LYS A 136 7.93 6.72 -1.47
CA LYS A 136 8.98 6.85 -2.50
C LYS A 136 9.31 8.31 -2.80
N ARG A 137 8.28 9.17 -2.87
CA ARG A 137 8.48 10.61 -3.10
C ARG A 137 9.19 11.29 -1.93
N LEU A 138 8.91 10.86 -0.70
CA LEU A 138 9.56 11.39 0.49
C LEU A 138 11.05 11.03 0.49
N LEU A 139 11.37 9.76 0.23
CA LEU A 139 12.74 9.24 0.21
C LEU A 139 13.59 9.84 -0.93
N ASN A 140 12.97 10.15 -2.07
CA ASN A 140 13.61 10.90 -3.16
C ASN A 140 13.65 12.43 -2.94
N GLY A 141 13.00 12.91 -1.89
CA GLY A 141 12.93 14.33 -1.55
C GLY A 141 14.25 14.87 -1.00
N GLY A 142 14.42 16.20 -1.03
CA GLY A 142 15.66 16.86 -0.62
C GLY A 142 16.10 16.56 0.82
N SER A 143 15.16 16.27 1.73
CA SER A 143 15.46 15.94 3.13
C SER A 143 15.92 14.49 3.36
N TYR A 144 15.82 13.61 2.35
CA TYR A 144 16.16 12.19 2.47
C TYR A 144 17.17 11.70 1.42
N ARG A 145 17.11 12.21 0.19
CA ARG A 145 17.84 11.63 -0.95
C ARG A 145 19.36 11.52 -0.76
N ASN A 146 19.95 12.39 0.05
CA ASN A 146 21.40 12.39 0.31
C ASN A 146 21.79 11.67 1.60
N LEU A 147 20.82 11.04 2.28
CA LEU A 147 21.06 10.26 3.49
C LEU A 147 21.45 8.82 3.14
N SER A 148 22.18 8.17 4.04
CA SER A 148 22.34 6.72 4.02
C SER A 148 21.04 6.00 4.38
N ILE A 149 20.94 4.69 4.15
CA ILE A 149 19.82 3.88 4.67
C ILE A 149 19.68 4.09 6.19
N ALA A 150 20.80 4.04 6.92
CA ALA A 150 20.79 4.23 8.37
C ALA A 150 20.23 5.59 8.79
N ASP A 151 20.72 6.67 8.19
CA ASP A 151 20.30 8.03 8.53
C ASP A 151 18.86 8.32 8.09
N ALA A 152 18.46 7.79 6.92
CA ALA A 152 17.10 7.91 6.42
C ALA A 152 16.11 7.23 7.37
N ILE A 153 16.40 6.01 7.83
CA ILE A 153 15.53 5.29 8.78
C ILE A 153 15.55 5.95 10.17
N ALA A 154 16.70 6.41 10.66
CA ALA A 154 16.78 7.15 11.92
C ALA A 154 15.94 8.45 11.88
N ARG A 155 15.89 9.12 10.73
CA ARG A 155 15.03 10.28 10.51
C ARG A 155 13.56 9.90 10.38
N TYR A 156 13.26 8.80 9.70
CA TYR A 156 11.90 8.33 9.44
C TYR A 156 11.20 7.87 10.73
N SER A 157 11.92 7.12 11.57
CA SER A 157 11.45 6.59 12.85
C SER A 157 12.56 6.68 13.90
N PRO A 158 12.62 7.79 14.65
CA PRO A 158 13.65 8.02 15.65
C PRO A 158 13.62 6.98 16.78
N ALA A 159 14.78 6.77 17.43
CA ALA A 159 15.01 5.66 18.37
C ALA A 159 14.10 5.62 19.62
N HIS A 160 13.44 6.73 19.96
CA HIS A 160 12.47 6.78 21.05
C HIS A 160 11.11 6.18 20.66
N GLU A 161 10.87 5.90 19.37
CA GLU A 161 9.64 5.29 18.86
C GLU A 161 9.83 3.83 18.44
N ASN A 162 11.04 3.43 17.99
CA ASN A 162 11.36 2.08 17.53
C ASN A 162 12.84 1.74 17.80
N PRO A 163 13.23 0.46 17.91
CA PRO A 163 14.64 0.08 17.92
C PRO A 163 15.25 0.34 16.53
N THR A 164 15.74 1.56 16.29
CA THR A 164 16.28 2.01 14.98
C THR A 164 17.28 1.02 14.39
N SER A 165 18.09 0.35 15.22
CA SER A 165 19.05 -0.67 14.76
C SER A 165 18.38 -1.90 14.13
N ALA A 166 17.25 -2.35 14.66
CA ALA A 166 16.48 -3.46 14.08
C ALA A 166 15.81 -3.04 12.76
N TYR A 167 15.30 -1.80 12.69
CA TYR A 167 14.69 -1.28 11.47
C TYR A 167 15.74 -1.11 10.35
N VAL A 168 16.89 -0.50 10.65
CA VAL A 168 18.00 -0.39 9.71
C VAL A 168 18.45 -1.76 9.22
N ARG A 169 18.63 -2.73 10.13
CA ARG A 169 19.00 -4.11 9.76
C ARG A 169 17.96 -4.77 8.86
N PHE A 170 16.68 -4.63 9.19
CA PHE A 170 15.59 -5.18 8.40
C PHE A 170 15.61 -4.62 6.96
N VAL A 171 15.69 -3.29 6.82
CA VAL A 171 15.71 -2.63 5.52
C VAL A 171 16.97 -3.01 4.74
N SER A 172 18.16 -2.92 5.33
CA SER A 172 19.40 -3.34 4.66
C SER A 172 19.37 -4.79 4.19
N ASN A 173 18.82 -5.71 4.98
CA ASN A 173 18.70 -7.12 4.60
C ASN A 173 17.69 -7.33 3.46
N ASP A 174 16.54 -6.65 3.47
CA ASP A 174 15.51 -6.76 2.41
C ASP A 174 16.03 -6.21 1.07
N LEU A 175 16.87 -5.16 1.10
CA LEU A 175 17.52 -4.62 -0.10
C LEU A 175 18.78 -5.38 -0.55
N GLY A 176 19.43 -6.13 0.36
CA GLY A 176 20.76 -6.68 0.12
C GLY A 176 21.84 -5.61 -0.04
N LEU A 177 21.69 -4.46 0.64
CA LEU A 177 22.60 -3.31 0.55
C LEU A 177 23.18 -2.93 1.93
N PRO A 178 24.44 -2.48 2.00
CA PRO A 178 25.00 -1.93 3.23
C PRO A 178 24.19 -0.74 3.78
N SER A 179 24.10 -0.61 5.10
CA SER A 179 23.33 0.47 5.74
C SER A 179 23.86 1.89 5.47
N HIS A 180 25.11 2.00 5.02
CA HIS A 180 25.74 3.26 4.64
C HIS A 180 25.52 3.64 3.16
N THR A 181 24.80 2.84 2.37
CA THR A 181 24.48 3.20 0.97
C THR A 181 23.56 4.41 0.91
N ILE A 182 23.89 5.39 0.06
CA ILE A 182 23.17 6.66 -0.08
C ILE A 182 21.93 6.50 -0.98
N LEU A 183 20.80 7.10 -0.60
CA LEU A 183 19.52 6.85 -1.29
C LEU A 183 19.49 7.36 -2.74
N ASN A 184 20.17 8.45 -3.07
CA ASN A 184 20.22 9.00 -4.43
C ASN A 184 20.98 8.10 -5.43
N THR A 185 21.69 7.07 -4.97
CA THR A 185 22.34 6.08 -5.83
C THR A 185 21.41 4.91 -6.16
N PHE A 186 20.20 4.89 -5.60
CA PHE A 186 19.26 3.79 -5.81
C PHE A 186 18.64 3.87 -7.21
N SER A 187 18.57 2.72 -7.87
CA SER A 187 17.67 2.53 -9.01
C SER A 187 16.20 2.67 -8.56
N SER A 188 15.30 2.94 -9.51
CA SER A 188 13.85 2.95 -9.24
C SER A 188 13.35 1.65 -8.60
N ARG A 189 13.96 0.50 -8.94
CA ARG A 189 13.65 -0.80 -8.35
C ARG A 189 14.07 -0.86 -6.88
N GLN A 190 15.28 -0.45 -6.54
CA GLN A 190 15.75 -0.40 -5.14
C GLN A 190 14.94 0.58 -4.30
N MET A 191 14.56 1.74 -4.85
CA MET A 191 13.68 2.68 -4.14
C MET A 191 12.28 2.10 -3.90
N HIS A 192 11.74 1.34 -4.85
CA HIS A 192 10.49 0.60 -4.66
C HIS A 192 10.64 -0.48 -3.58
N GLN A 193 11.74 -1.24 -3.59
CA GLN A 193 12.04 -2.25 -2.56
C GLN A 193 12.16 -1.62 -1.17
N MET A 194 12.84 -0.48 -1.03
CA MET A 194 12.92 0.24 0.24
C MET A 194 11.55 0.68 0.75
N ALA A 195 10.69 1.21 -0.12
CA ALA A 195 9.32 1.55 0.27
C ALA A 195 8.54 0.30 0.72
N ASN A 196 8.70 -0.85 0.04
CA ASN A 196 8.09 -2.11 0.48
C ASN A 196 8.64 -2.57 1.84
N ALA A 197 9.95 -2.48 2.08
CA ALA A 197 10.55 -2.82 3.36
C ALA A 197 9.99 -1.96 4.50
N ILE A 198 9.80 -0.65 4.26
CA ILE A 198 9.14 0.25 5.22
C ILE A 198 7.72 -0.26 5.53
N VAL A 199 6.91 -0.55 4.52
CA VAL A 199 5.53 -1.07 4.72
C VAL A 199 5.50 -2.39 5.49
N LYS A 200 6.41 -3.32 5.19
CA LYS A 200 6.51 -4.60 5.92
C LYS A 200 6.82 -4.38 7.40
N PHE A 201 7.70 -3.43 7.71
CA PHE A 201 8.09 -3.12 9.09
C PHE A 201 6.99 -2.41 9.88
N GLU A 202 6.22 -1.52 9.23
CA GLU A 202 5.13 -0.72 9.82
C GLU A 202 3.85 -1.54 10.15
N LYS A 203 3.86 -2.85 9.93
CA LYS A 203 2.80 -3.82 10.28
C LYS A 203 1.39 -3.37 9.85
N PHE A 204 1.10 -3.56 8.58
CA PHE A 204 -0.21 -3.27 7.98
C PHE A 204 -1.21 -4.41 8.25
N GLU A 205 -2.11 -4.21 9.21
CA GLU A 205 -3.14 -5.18 9.62
C GLU A 205 -4.53 -4.70 9.23
N GLN A 206 -5.29 -5.55 8.52
CA GLN A 206 -6.64 -5.26 8.06
C GLN A 206 -7.65 -5.34 9.21
N GLY A 207 -8.57 -4.36 9.24
CA GLY A 207 -9.72 -4.34 10.13
C GLY A 207 -11.04 -4.55 9.38
N ALA A 208 -12.12 -4.06 9.97
CA ALA A 208 -13.47 -4.16 9.43
C ALA A 208 -13.88 -2.89 8.67
N VAL A 209 -14.70 -3.07 7.65
CA VAL A 209 -15.24 -2.01 6.78
C VAL A 209 -16.76 -2.01 6.92
N LYS A 210 -17.36 -0.83 7.12
CA LYS A 210 -18.81 -0.63 7.21
C LYS A 210 -19.26 0.49 6.28
#